data_AF-A0A7M4BQ61-F1
#
_entry.id   AF-A0A7M4BQ61-F1
#
_cell.length_a   1.000
_cell.length_b   1.000
_cell.length_c   1.000
_cell.angle_alpha   90.00
_cell.angle_beta   90.00
_cell.angle_gamma   90.00
#
_symmetry.space_group_name_H-M   'P 1'
#
loop_
_entity.id
_entity.type
_entity.pdbx_description
1 polymer ?
#
loop_
_entity_poly.entity_id
_entity_poly.type
_entity_poly.pdbx_seq_one_letter_code
_entity_poly.pdbx_strand_id
1 'polypeptide(L)'
;MSDIRDTFYAMGSDVDKWATRYGFAKSIPFDGRRTKVGDPKARYAGFYLLEFSNNEWYLGESINVRNRLGQHKLTYGDEVASVRLLLQNLSKPALRKREKGFIHELDGMVRGQLRNKAGAGISAGSNELVDFLDEAEQELWLEDPKKFNASDDASLKALLEGQEVKYRTAATKFRALPNSRALTNVLRSFLESCVPAPRRTEFQSWNVSCGTFDWRRAFCVSVGKMEVLAVGPDGRGFIVVRKSLVLPDQQAQRAFRKRHPGVQVDTKTLYEDSGPDVARLRATTIGDLESLLDDPAVQRAAARLVLDVMRKHPSVYSRYHCTQLVEDVYSGYQRPEAEAPLDTAEAKKLVTELADEARTLEGENGDDEVEAPQNIAMQPDDIPLFWFVNAGPKESTRNTIADFRQADEWRMDPDERYETKVMDMLPGERIAVRKRYNTKTNIPFDHRDHRVSCMDILLTGTIVENPGDGVSVKVEWDPPTAPRTWYLFTSQDTVWPLSPVHPWSRHLIDFTFHDARQDLDYWRNVSYWRARFGDN
;
A
#
# COMPACT_ATOMS: atom_id res chain seq x y z
N MET A 1 29.91 39.47 41.99
CA MET A 1 28.62 38.86 41.65
C MET A 1 28.68 38.48 40.18
N SER A 2 29.37 37.39 39.87
CA SER A 2 29.38 36.79 38.54
C SER A 2 28.28 35.70 38.49
N ASP A 3 27.81 35.48 37.27
CA ASP A 3 27.16 34.27 36.76
C ASP A 3 25.84 33.81 37.35
N ILE A 4 24.76 34.33 36.77
CA ILE A 4 23.52 33.57 36.51
C ILE A 4 23.07 33.81 35.05
N ARG A 5 24.00 33.68 34.09
CA ARG A 5 23.66 33.66 32.66
C ARG A 5 24.28 32.50 31.86
N ASP A 6 25.13 31.69 32.47
CA ASP A 6 25.84 30.57 31.81
C ASP A 6 25.47 29.18 32.37
N THR A 7 24.18 28.90 32.61
CA THR A 7 23.75 27.55 33.05
C THR A 7 22.53 27.02 32.31
N PHE A 8 22.42 27.32 31.01
CA PHE A 8 21.50 26.63 30.08
C PHE A 8 22.22 25.99 28.88
N TYR A 9 23.51 25.69 29.03
CA TYR A 9 24.22 24.73 28.17
C TYR A 9 24.41 23.43 28.96
N ALA A 10 23.62 22.40 28.64
CA ALA A 10 23.83 20.95 28.89
C ALA A 10 22.58 20.15 29.33
N MET A 11 21.39 20.47 28.81
CA MET A 11 20.33 19.47 28.65
C MET A 11 19.78 19.62 27.22
N GLY A 12 20.08 18.66 26.35
CA GLY A 12 19.53 18.67 24.98
C GLY A 12 18.01 18.78 25.02
N SER A 13 17.44 19.48 24.03
CA SER A 13 16.00 19.59 23.89
C SER A 13 15.37 18.19 23.95
N ASP A 14 14.12 18.05 24.38
CA ASP A 14 13.50 16.71 24.43
C ASP A 14 13.49 16.04 23.05
N VAL A 15 13.48 16.84 21.98
CA VAL A 15 13.70 16.39 20.59
C VAL A 15 15.11 15.82 20.37
N ASP A 16 16.16 16.38 20.97
CA ASP A 16 17.52 15.85 20.88
C ASP A 16 17.66 14.50 21.57
N LYS A 17 17.01 14.33 22.72
CA LYS A 17 16.96 13.05 23.44
C LYS A 17 16.19 12.01 22.63
N TRP A 18 15.03 12.39 22.10
CA TRP A 18 14.22 11.56 21.22
C TRP A 18 15.02 11.13 19.98
N ALA A 19 15.64 12.09 19.28
CA ALA A 19 16.42 11.82 18.08
C ALA A 19 17.57 10.85 18.39
N THR A 20 18.24 11.03 19.54
CA THR A 20 19.31 10.14 20.00
C THR A 20 18.79 8.73 20.31
N ARG A 21 17.63 8.60 20.98
CA ARG A 21 16.97 7.30 21.28
C ARG A 21 16.72 6.50 20.00
N TYR A 22 16.33 7.17 18.92
CA TYR A 22 16.03 6.55 17.63
C TYR A 22 17.23 6.43 16.68
N GLY A 23 18.42 6.84 17.12
CA GLY A 23 19.66 6.70 16.36
C GLY A 23 19.90 7.76 15.29
N PHE A 24 19.16 8.88 15.30
CA PHE A 24 19.50 10.01 14.43
C PHE A 24 20.90 10.53 14.76
N ALA A 25 21.67 10.83 13.71
CA ALA A 25 22.96 11.45 13.84
C ALA A 25 22.87 12.82 14.53
N LYS A 26 24.02 13.29 15.01
CA LYS A 26 24.14 14.66 15.54
C LYS A 26 23.70 15.67 14.49
N SER A 27 23.06 16.74 14.96
CA SER A 27 22.64 17.84 14.09
C SER A 27 23.85 18.41 13.32
N ILE A 28 23.64 18.65 12.03
CA ILE A 28 24.61 19.28 11.12
C ILE A 28 23.95 20.48 10.43
N PRO A 29 24.74 21.47 9.96
CA PRO A 29 24.19 22.59 9.19
C PRO A 29 23.47 22.10 7.93
N PHE A 30 22.30 22.69 7.67
CA PHE A 30 21.52 22.41 6.47
C PHE A 30 21.97 23.28 5.29
N ASP A 31 22.22 22.67 4.14
CA ASP A 31 22.60 23.37 2.91
C ASP A 31 22.08 22.64 1.65
N GLY A 32 20.82 22.19 1.70
CA GLY A 32 20.18 21.47 0.59
C GLY A 32 20.98 20.25 0.12
N ARG A 33 21.28 20.17 -1.19
CA ARG A 33 22.09 19.08 -1.78
C ARG A 33 23.54 19.04 -1.29
N ARG A 34 24.06 20.16 -0.77
CA ARG A 34 25.43 20.28 -0.24
C ARG A 34 25.53 19.84 1.22
N THR A 35 24.40 19.56 1.87
CA THR A 35 24.36 18.94 3.20
C THR A 35 25.19 17.65 3.22
N LYS A 36 26.00 17.46 4.27
CA LYS A 36 26.88 16.29 4.42
C LYS A 36 26.09 15.03 4.81
N VAL A 37 25.42 14.41 3.84
CA VAL A 37 24.68 13.14 4.02
C VAL A 37 25.63 11.94 4.07
N GLY A 38 26.69 11.95 3.26
CA GLY A 38 27.61 10.83 3.09
C GLY A 38 28.42 11.01 1.80
N ASP A 39 28.88 9.92 1.20
CA ASP A 39 29.57 9.94 -0.09
C ASP A 39 28.72 10.70 -1.14
N PRO A 40 29.25 11.75 -1.80
CA PRO A 40 28.59 12.47 -2.89
C PRO A 40 28.05 11.60 -4.02
N LYS A 41 28.65 10.43 -4.26
CA LYS A 41 28.29 9.52 -5.35
C LYS A 41 27.30 8.43 -4.95
N ALA A 42 27.08 8.21 -3.65
CA ALA A 42 26.17 7.19 -3.14
C ALA A 42 24.75 7.74 -2.91
N ARG A 43 23.74 6.88 -3.14
CA ARG A 43 22.34 7.16 -2.79
C ARG A 43 22.06 6.62 -1.40
N TYR A 44 21.56 7.49 -0.52
CA TYR A 44 21.20 7.13 0.84
C TYR A 44 19.69 7.26 1.03
N ALA A 45 19.08 6.17 1.49
CA ALA A 45 17.71 6.13 1.98
C ALA A 45 17.68 6.39 3.49
N GLY A 46 16.56 6.86 4.02
CA GLY A 46 16.38 7.08 5.45
C GLY A 46 15.47 8.26 5.78
N PHE A 47 15.68 8.81 6.98
CA PHE A 47 14.90 9.91 7.55
C PHE A 47 15.78 11.15 7.73
N TYR A 48 15.14 12.31 7.66
CA TYR A 48 15.75 13.59 7.96
C TYR A 48 14.81 14.41 8.84
N LEU A 49 15.36 14.97 9.91
CA LEU A 49 14.67 15.87 10.81
C LEU A 49 15.27 17.26 10.64
N LEU A 50 14.52 18.16 10.01
CA LEU A 50 14.87 19.55 9.84
C LEU A 50 14.47 20.34 11.09
N GLU A 51 15.37 21.19 11.54
CA GLU A 51 15.15 22.17 12.59
C GLU A 51 15.14 23.56 11.96
N PHE A 52 14.07 24.31 12.21
CA PHE A 52 13.92 25.68 11.73
C PHE A 52 14.45 26.67 12.76
N SER A 53 14.87 27.83 12.29
CA SER A 53 15.39 28.92 13.13
C SER A 53 14.40 29.43 14.20
N ASN A 54 13.11 29.13 14.05
CA ASN A 54 12.05 29.47 15.00
C ASN A 54 11.67 28.29 15.93
N ASN A 55 12.53 27.28 16.07
CA ASN A 55 12.30 26.06 16.86
C ASN A 55 11.12 25.21 16.39
N GLU A 56 10.71 25.36 15.13
CA GLU A 56 9.81 24.41 14.47
C GLU A 56 10.58 23.26 13.85
N TRP A 57 9.88 22.18 13.55
CA TRP A 57 10.46 20.93 13.08
C TRP A 57 9.75 20.43 11.83
N TYR A 58 10.49 19.74 10.97
CA TYR A 58 9.93 18.94 9.89
C TYR A 58 10.63 17.59 9.87
N LEU A 59 9.87 16.51 10.04
CA LEU A 59 10.38 15.17 9.84
C LEU A 59 9.94 14.66 8.47
N GLY A 60 10.87 14.09 7.72
CA GLY A 60 10.57 13.44 6.45
C GLY A 60 11.36 12.18 6.21
N GLU A 61 10.87 11.34 5.30
CA GLU A 61 11.62 10.21 4.75
C GLU A 61 11.96 10.40 3.26
N SER A 62 13.02 9.73 2.81
CA SER A 62 13.29 9.55 1.38
C SER A 62 14.21 8.37 1.14
N ILE A 63 14.05 7.71 -0.01
CA ILE A 63 15.04 6.78 -0.54
C ILE A 63 16.27 7.49 -1.17
N ASN A 64 16.18 8.81 -1.35
CA ASN A 64 17.25 9.69 -1.83
C ASN A 64 17.26 10.99 -1.02
N VAL A 65 17.74 10.87 0.22
CA VAL A 65 17.76 11.96 1.22
C VAL A 65 18.43 13.21 0.66
N ARG A 66 19.56 13.07 -0.06
CA ARG A 66 20.29 14.22 -0.62
C ARG A 66 19.45 15.03 -1.61
N ASN A 67 18.73 14.37 -2.53
CA ASN A 67 17.87 15.06 -3.48
C ASN A 67 16.71 15.76 -2.75
N ARG A 68 16.12 15.08 -1.76
CA ARG A 68 15.01 15.61 -0.97
C ARG A 68 15.40 16.84 -0.16
N LEU A 69 16.60 16.86 0.44
CA LEU A 69 17.12 18.07 1.11
C LEU A 69 17.30 19.23 0.11
N GLY A 70 17.71 18.93 -1.13
CA GLY A 70 17.73 19.91 -2.22
C GLY A 70 16.38 20.56 -2.49
N GLN A 71 15.31 19.77 -2.56
CA GLN A 71 13.94 20.27 -2.71
C GLN A 71 13.52 21.14 -1.53
N HIS A 72 13.81 20.71 -0.30
CA HIS A 72 13.52 21.51 0.90
C HIS A 72 14.24 22.85 0.91
N LYS A 73 15.46 22.94 0.33
CA LYS A 73 16.17 24.21 0.18
C LYS A 73 15.46 25.15 -0.79
N LEU A 74 14.85 24.62 -1.86
CA LEU A 74 14.05 25.41 -2.79
C LEU A 74 12.74 25.91 -2.13
N THR A 75 12.13 25.09 -1.28
CA THR A 75 10.86 25.42 -0.60
C THR A 75 11.03 26.37 0.57
N TYR A 76 11.97 26.08 1.47
CA TYR A 76 12.11 26.76 2.77
C TYR A 76 13.33 27.68 2.88
N GLY A 77 14.20 27.71 1.85
CA GLY A 77 15.33 28.63 1.80
C GLY A 77 16.26 28.54 3.00
N ASP A 78 16.49 29.68 3.67
CA ASP A 78 17.37 29.82 4.84
C ASP A 78 16.61 29.67 6.18
N GLU A 79 15.31 29.35 6.16
CA GLU A 79 14.54 29.13 7.40
C GLU A 79 14.99 27.88 8.16
N VAL A 80 15.49 26.89 7.44
CA VAL A 80 16.02 25.63 8.00
C VAL A 80 17.43 25.88 8.51
N ALA A 81 17.60 25.81 9.83
CA ALA A 81 18.89 26.04 10.49
C ALA A 81 19.77 24.79 10.44
N SER A 82 19.19 23.63 10.73
CA SER A 82 19.95 22.40 10.94
C SER A 82 19.17 21.17 10.48
N VAL A 83 19.88 20.06 10.30
CA VAL A 83 19.28 18.76 9.97
C VAL A 83 19.97 17.63 10.72
N ARG A 84 19.17 16.68 11.20
CA ARG A 84 19.62 15.38 11.71
C ARG A 84 19.23 14.30 10.72
N LEU A 85 20.09 13.31 10.54
CA LEU A 85 19.91 12.24 9.55
C LEU A 85 19.89 10.87 10.22
N LEU A 86 18.97 10.01 9.80
CA LEU A 86 18.96 8.60 10.14
C LEU A 86 18.95 7.81 8.83
N LEU A 87 20.15 7.42 8.37
CA LEU A 87 20.30 6.73 7.10
C LEU A 87 20.04 5.23 7.30
N GLN A 88 19.07 4.71 6.58
CA GLN A 88 18.64 3.32 6.63
C GLN A 88 18.19 2.88 5.25
N ASN A 89 18.74 1.77 4.77
CA ASN A 89 18.47 1.25 3.44
C ASN A 89 17.15 0.48 3.40
N LEU A 90 16.05 1.21 3.58
CA LEU A 90 14.69 0.67 3.62
C LEU A 90 13.92 1.01 2.34
N SER A 91 12.94 0.17 2.01
CA SER A 91 11.97 0.49 0.96
C SER A 91 11.10 1.67 1.37
N LYS A 92 10.60 2.45 0.40
CA LYS A 92 9.71 3.61 0.66
C LYS A 92 8.48 3.26 1.52
N PRO A 93 7.79 2.12 1.31
CA PRO A 93 6.69 1.73 2.20
C PRO A 93 7.15 1.50 3.66
N ALA A 94 8.30 0.86 3.85
CA ALA A 94 8.88 0.63 5.18
C ALA A 94 9.31 1.95 5.84
N LEU A 95 9.92 2.87 5.05
CA LEU A 95 10.23 4.22 5.49
C LEU A 95 8.97 4.97 5.94
N ARG A 96 7.92 5.00 5.12
CA ARG A 96 6.65 5.68 5.46
C ARG A 96 5.96 5.10 6.69
N LYS A 97 5.95 3.77 6.85
CA LYS A 97 5.37 3.13 8.05
C LYS A 97 6.06 3.63 9.31
N ARG A 98 7.39 3.72 9.29
CA ARG A 98 8.21 4.18 10.41
C ARG A 98 8.15 5.71 10.60
N GLU A 99 8.10 6.47 9.51
CA GLU A 99 7.91 7.93 9.52
C GLU A 99 6.63 8.32 10.26
N LYS A 100 5.52 7.61 10.01
CA LYS A 100 4.25 7.87 10.72
C LYS A 100 4.39 7.71 12.23
N GLY A 101 5.08 6.67 12.69
CA GLY A 101 5.36 6.48 14.12
C GLY A 101 6.18 7.63 14.69
N PHE A 102 7.25 8.01 13.98
CA PHE A 102 8.08 9.13 14.41
C PHE A 102 7.36 10.48 14.43
N ILE A 103 6.51 10.77 13.43
CA ILE A 103 5.69 11.99 13.39
C ILE A 103 4.74 12.03 14.58
N HIS A 104 4.07 10.91 14.87
CA HIS A 104 3.13 10.81 15.98
C HIS A 104 3.80 11.11 17.32
N GLU A 105 4.96 10.50 17.58
CA GLU A 105 5.71 10.73 18.81
C GLU A 105 6.25 12.16 18.90
N LEU A 106 6.90 12.66 17.83
CA LEU A 106 7.44 14.02 17.80
C LEU A 106 6.33 15.06 18.03
N ASP A 107 5.18 14.89 17.39
CA ASP A 107 4.04 15.78 17.57
C ASP A 107 3.52 15.77 19.02
N GLY A 108 3.51 14.61 19.68
CA GLY A 108 3.22 14.51 21.11
C GLY A 108 4.17 15.36 21.98
N MET A 109 5.43 15.51 21.55
CA MET A 109 6.48 16.24 22.27
C MET A 109 6.51 17.74 21.97
N VAL A 110 6.40 18.12 20.69
CA VAL A 110 6.55 19.53 20.24
C VAL A 110 5.23 20.23 19.91
N ARG A 111 4.09 19.59 20.21
CA ARG A 111 2.69 20.04 20.00
C ARG A 111 2.53 21.35 19.24
N GLY A 112 2.22 21.25 17.94
CA GLY A 112 1.95 22.41 17.08
C GLY A 112 3.19 23.07 16.47
N GLN A 113 4.40 22.63 16.82
CA GLN A 113 5.65 23.11 16.22
C GLN A 113 6.16 22.19 15.08
N LEU A 114 5.42 21.12 14.74
CA LEU A 114 5.75 20.20 13.65
C LEU A 114 5.03 20.63 12.35
N ARG A 115 5.78 21.17 11.38
CA ARG A 115 5.24 21.80 10.16
C ARG A 115 4.44 20.84 9.27
N ASN A 116 4.77 19.56 9.25
CA ASN A 116 4.06 18.57 8.43
C ASN A 116 2.70 18.13 9.01
N LYS A 117 2.28 18.64 10.18
CA LYS A 117 0.93 18.40 10.76
C LYS A 117 -0.17 19.26 10.10
N ALA A 118 0.16 20.49 9.70
CA ALA A 118 -0.72 21.38 8.92
C ALA A 118 -0.69 21.06 7.40
N GLY A 119 0.13 20.08 7.01
CA GLY A 119 0.49 19.80 5.62
C GLY A 119 0.61 18.32 5.30
N ALA A 120 -0.11 17.43 6.00
CA ALA A 120 -0.32 16.05 5.53
C ALA A 120 -0.95 16.00 4.10
N GLY A 121 -1.40 17.16 3.60
CA GLY A 121 -1.84 17.40 2.23
C GLY A 121 -0.79 17.89 1.22
N ILE A 122 0.50 18.05 1.55
CA ILE A 122 1.52 18.55 0.58
C ILE A 122 2.31 17.41 -0.11
N SER A 123 1.95 16.14 0.13
CA SER A 123 2.48 15.02 -0.68
C SER A 123 1.57 14.66 -1.85
N ALA A 124 0.28 15.02 -1.80
CA ALA A 124 -0.63 14.89 -2.95
C ALA A 124 -0.29 15.96 -3.99
N GLY A 125 0.53 15.58 -4.96
CA GLY A 125 0.88 16.42 -6.11
C GLY A 125 2.38 16.57 -6.35
N SER A 126 3.24 16.09 -5.46
CA SER A 126 4.67 16.00 -5.78
C SER A 126 4.93 14.74 -6.60
N ASN A 127 5.51 14.90 -7.78
CA ASN A 127 5.91 13.80 -8.64
C ASN A 127 6.97 12.91 -7.94
N GLU A 128 6.54 11.87 -7.22
CA GLU A 128 7.46 10.98 -6.48
C GLU A 128 8.35 10.15 -7.39
N LEU A 129 8.03 10.06 -8.68
CA LEU A 129 8.91 9.43 -9.66
C LEU A 129 10.28 10.11 -9.72
N VAL A 130 10.38 11.41 -9.35
CA VAL A 130 11.67 12.13 -9.29
C VAL A 130 12.64 11.59 -8.24
N ASP A 131 12.16 10.80 -7.28
CA ASP A 131 13.05 10.08 -6.34
C ASP A 131 13.77 8.92 -7.05
N PHE A 132 13.23 8.43 -8.16
CA PHE A 132 13.74 7.30 -8.96
C PHE A 132 14.39 7.72 -10.26
N LEU A 133 13.76 8.60 -11.03
CA LEU A 133 14.21 9.12 -12.30
C LEU A 133 13.98 10.62 -12.28
N ASP A 134 15.03 11.45 -12.37
CA ASP A 134 14.82 12.90 -12.44
C ASP A 134 14.09 13.31 -13.74
N GLU A 135 13.71 14.58 -13.85
CA GLU A 135 12.94 15.06 -15.01
C GLU A 135 13.68 14.87 -16.35
N ALA A 136 15.01 15.01 -16.36
CA ALA A 136 15.81 14.81 -17.57
C ALA A 136 15.89 13.33 -17.93
N GLU A 137 16.07 12.44 -16.95
CA GLU A 137 15.99 10.99 -17.14
C GLU A 137 14.61 10.56 -17.67
N GLN A 138 13.53 11.18 -17.18
CA GLN A 138 12.16 10.88 -17.65
C GLN A 138 11.94 11.29 -19.11
N GLU A 139 12.45 12.45 -19.54
CA GLU A 139 12.37 12.87 -20.95
C GLU A 139 13.22 11.98 -21.86
N LEU A 140 14.46 11.66 -21.46
CA LEU A 140 15.33 10.70 -22.17
C LEU A 140 14.69 9.32 -22.28
N TRP A 141 14.04 8.85 -21.22
CA TRP A 141 13.30 7.59 -21.24
C TRP A 141 12.12 7.65 -22.22
N LEU A 142 11.40 8.77 -22.29
CA LEU A 142 10.25 8.91 -23.19
C LEU A 142 10.65 8.92 -24.68
N GLU A 143 11.88 9.34 -25.01
CA GLU A 143 12.42 9.29 -26.37
C GLU A 143 12.62 7.85 -26.87
N ASP A 144 13.20 6.98 -26.05
CA ASP A 144 13.44 5.56 -26.36
C ASP A 144 13.41 4.68 -25.10
N PRO A 145 12.21 4.25 -24.65
CA PRO A 145 12.04 3.48 -23.42
C PRO A 145 12.86 2.19 -23.38
N LYS A 146 12.90 1.45 -24.50
CA LYS A 146 13.63 0.17 -24.60
C LYS A 146 15.12 0.39 -24.44
N LYS A 147 15.68 1.39 -25.14
CA LYS A 147 17.12 1.68 -25.05
C LYS A 147 17.50 2.16 -23.66
N PHE A 148 16.71 3.05 -23.05
CA PHE A 148 16.96 3.52 -21.70
C PHE A 148 16.95 2.36 -20.69
N ASN A 149 15.89 1.54 -20.69
CA ASN A 149 15.74 0.42 -19.76
C ASN A 149 16.80 -0.68 -19.96
N ALA A 150 17.25 -0.92 -21.20
CA ALA A 150 18.35 -1.83 -21.49
C ALA A 150 19.71 -1.33 -20.98
N SER A 151 19.89 0.00 -20.87
CA SER A 151 21.11 0.62 -20.34
C SER A 151 21.13 0.77 -18.82
N ASP A 152 19.99 0.58 -18.14
CA ASP A 152 19.90 0.60 -16.68
C ASP A 152 20.61 -0.63 -16.11
N ASP A 153 21.53 -0.47 -15.17
CA ASP A 153 22.29 -1.56 -14.54
C ASP A 153 21.78 -1.87 -13.12
N ALA A 154 20.71 -1.21 -12.67
CA ALA A 154 20.14 -1.41 -11.35
C ALA A 154 19.80 -2.89 -11.06
N SER A 155 20.15 -3.36 -9.87
CA SER A 155 19.69 -4.66 -9.37
C SER A 155 18.18 -4.66 -9.12
N LEU A 156 17.60 -5.86 -8.98
CA LEU A 156 16.26 -6.00 -8.43
C LEU A 156 16.24 -5.51 -6.97
N LYS A 157 15.11 -4.99 -6.50
CA LYS A 157 15.04 -4.44 -5.14
C LYS A 157 15.09 -5.54 -4.08
N ALA A 158 15.80 -5.35 -2.97
CA ALA A 158 15.81 -6.34 -1.88
C ALA A 158 14.39 -6.63 -1.36
N LEU A 159 14.14 -7.86 -0.93
CA LEU A 159 12.88 -8.28 -0.31
C LEU A 159 13.03 -8.54 1.17
N LEU A 160 12.04 -8.13 1.95
CA LEU A 160 11.91 -8.61 3.33
C LEU A 160 11.48 -10.08 3.29
N GLU A 161 12.00 -10.89 4.22
CA GLU A 161 11.87 -12.36 4.28
C GLU A 161 10.42 -12.88 4.17
N GLY A 162 9.42 -12.08 4.59
CA GLY A 162 7.99 -12.41 4.47
C GLY A 162 7.31 -12.09 3.12
N GLN A 163 7.92 -11.25 2.27
CA GLN A 163 7.32 -10.85 0.98
C GLN A 163 7.47 -11.94 -0.09
N GLU A 164 8.50 -12.79 0.00
CA GLU A 164 8.75 -13.88 -0.95
C GLU A 164 7.76 -15.04 -0.82
N VAL A 165 7.30 -15.33 0.40
CA VAL A 165 6.44 -16.50 0.67
C VAL A 165 5.06 -16.32 0.02
N LYS A 166 4.54 -15.10 0.03
CA LYS A 166 3.17 -14.74 -0.36
C LYS A 166 2.77 -15.17 -1.77
N TYR A 167 3.67 -15.04 -2.75
CA TYR A 167 3.36 -15.32 -4.16
C TYR A 167 3.99 -16.58 -4.71
N ARG A 168 4.73 -17.34 -3.89
CA ARG A 168 5.42 -18.55 -4.32
C ARG A 168 4.47 -19.56 -4.96
N THR A 169 3.30 -19.76 -4.37
CA THR A 169 2.27 -20.66 -4.90
C THR A 169 1.68 -20.15 -6.21
N ALA A 170 1.35 -18.86 -6.30
CA ALA A 170 0.80 -18.26 -7.51
C ALA A 170 1.81 -18.29 -8.67
N ALA A 171 3.07 -17.95 -8.39
CA ALA A 171 4.18 -18.03 -9.34
C ALA A 171 4.43 -19.47 -9.78
N THR A 172 4.35 -20.45 -8.88
CA THR A 172 4.47 -21.88 -9.23
C THR A 172 3.35 -22.30 -10.19
N LYS A 173 2.10 -21.91 -9.91
CA LYS A 173 0.96 -22.15 -10.80
C LYS A 173 1.15 -21.48 -12.16
N PHE A 174 1.66 -20.26 -12.20
CA PHE A 174 1.98 -19.55 -13.44
C PHE A 174 3.07 -20.27 -14.25
N ARG A 175 4.17 -20.69 -13.61
CA ARG A 175 5.27 -21.43 -14.25
C ARG A 175 4.80 -22.75 -14.84
N ALA A 176 3.81 -23.39 -14.22
CA ALA A 176 3.20 -24.63 -14.70
C ALA A 176 2.27 -24.45 -15.92
N LEU A 177 1.95 -23.21 -16.33
CA LEU A 177 1.14 -22.97 -17.53
C LEU A 177 1.91 -23.41 -18.80
N PRO A 178 1.26 -24.04 -19.79
CA PRO A 178 1.92 -24.49 -21.02
C PRO A 178 2.60 -23.37 -21.83
N ASN A 179 2.08 -22.15 -21.70
CA ASN A 179 2.52 -20.94 -22.39
C ASN A 179 3.26 -19.96 -21.46
N SER A 180 3.69 -20.39 -20.28
CA SER A 180 4.34 -19.52 -19.27
C SER A 180 5.49 -18.69 -19.85
N ARG A 181 6.37 -19.32 -20.65
CA ARG A 181 7.48 -18.62 -21.32
C ARG A 181 7.03 -17.50 -22.26
N ALA A 182 5.99 -17.72 -23.05
CA ALA A 182 5.46 -16.72 -23.96
C ALA A 182 4.81 -15.57 -23.18
N LEU A 183 4.06 -15.89 -22.11
CA LEU A 183 3.48 -14.90 -21.21
C LEU A 183 4.55 -14.06 -20.49
N THR A 184 5.65 -14.67 -20.04
CA THR A 184 6.81 -13.96 -19.48
C THR A 184 7.44 -13.02 -20.51
N ASN A 185 7.53 -13.41 -21.78
CA ASN A 185 8.03 -12.54 -22.85
C ASN A 185 7.10 -11.34 -23.14
N VAL A 186 5.78 -11.54 -23.07
CA VAL A 186 4.79 -10.44 -23.16
C VAL A 186 4.98 -9.47 -22.00
N LEU A 187 5.11 -9.99 -20.76
CA LEU A 187 5.37 -9.16 -19.59
C LEU A 187 6.69 -8.38 -19.73
N ARG A 188 7.78 -9.06 -20.11
CA ARG A 188 9.09 -8.43 -20.35
C ARG A 188 8.98 -7.31 -21.39
N SER A 189 8.35 -7.60 -22.53
CA SER A 189 8.24 -6.63 -23.63
C SER A 189 7.45 -5.39 -23.20
N PHE A 190 6.41 -5.55 -22.40
CA PHE A 190 5.68 -4.41 -21.84
C PHE A 190 6.51 -3.63 -20.82
N LEU A 191 7.16 -4.30 -19.85
CA LEU A 191 7.97 -3.63 -18.84
C LEU A 191 9.12 -2.82 -19.48
N GLU A 192 9.83 -3.42 -20.44
CA GLU A 192 10.94 -2.79 -21.14
C GLU A 192 10.52 -1.62 -22.05
N SER A 193 9.32 -1.66 -22.61
CA SER A 193 8.89 -0.65 -23.60
C SER A 193 7.98 0.43 -23.03
N CYS A 194 7.34 0.16 -21.88
CA CYS A 194 6.24 0.98 -21.39
C CYS A 194 6.39 1.42 -19.93
N VAL A 195 7.26 0.80 -19.13
CA VAL A 195 7.46 1.18 -17.72
C VAL A 195 8.81 1.90 -17.56
N PRO A 196 8.84 3.12 -16.96
CA PRO A 196 10.07 3.83 -16.61
C PRO A 196 10.94 3.04 -15.64
N ALA A 197 12.13 2.64 -16.10
CA ALA A 197 13.15 1.94 -15.32
C ALA A 197 12.58 0.88 -14.37
N PRO A 198 11.97 -0.20 -14.89
CA PRO A 198 11.12 -1.12 -14.14
C PRO A 198 11.81 -1.72 -12.91
N ARG A 199 13.13 -1.96 -12.97
CA ARG A 199 13.95 -2.44 -11.85
C ARG A 199 14.11 -1.37 -10.76
N ARG A 200 14.42 -0.12 -11.14
CA ARG A 200 14.50 1.03 -10.21
C ARG A 200 13.14 1.36 -9.58
N THR A 201 12.04 1.18 -10.31
CA THR A 201 10.70 1.62 -9.89
C THR A 201 9.80 0.50 -9.32
N GLU A 202 10.30 -0.74 -9.24
CA GLU A 202 9.61 -1.90 -8.64
C GLU A 202 9.05 -1.57 -7.23
N PHE A 203 7.89 -2.11 -6.87
CA PHE A 203 7.18 -1.90 -5.58
C PHE A 203 6.70 -0.49 -5.25
N GLN A 204 6.84 0.47 -6.15
CA GLN A 204 6.44 1.84 -5.85
C GLN A 204 5.49 2.36 -6.90
N SER A 205 5.99 2.60 -8.10
CA SER A 205 5.18 3.25 -9.13
C SER A 205 4.40 2.23 -9.98
N TRP A 206 4.73 0.94 -9.87
CA TRP A 206 4.04 -0.14 -10.57
C TRP A 206 4.06 -1.46 -9.78
N ASN A 207 3.15 -2.36 -10.12
CA ASN A 207 3.22 -3.76 -9.71
C ASN A 207 2.77 -4.73 -10.77
N VAL A 208 3.14 -6.00 -10.60
CA VAL A 208 2.56 -7.13 -11.34
C VAL A 208 1.95 -8.11 -10.35
N SER A 209 0.65 -8.37 -10.44
CA SER A 209 0.03 -9.48 -9.71
C SER A 209 0.04 -10.75 -10.53
N CYS A 210 0.07 -11.90 -9.84
CA CYS A 210 0.05 -13.23 -10.44
C CYS A 210 -1.12 -14.03 -9.86
N GLY A 211 -2.00 -14.54 -10.73
CA GLY A 211 -3.24 -15.19 -10.30
C GLY A 211 -4.28 -14.23 -9.68
N THR A 212 -5.52 -14.69 -9.56
CA THR A 212 -6.63 -13.94 -8.95
C THR A 212 -7.58 -14.88 -8.20
N PHE A 213 -8.34 -14.32 -7.26
CA PHE A 213 -9.28 -15.01 -6.38
C PHE A 213 -10.34 -15.88 -7.10
N ASP A 214 -10.82 -15.46 -8.28
CA ASP A 214 -11.97 -16.09 -8.96
C ASP A 214 -11.66 -16.72 -10.33
N TRP A 215 -10.38 -16.96 -10.65
CA TRP A 215 -9.89 -17.25 -12.01
C TRP A 215 -10.17 -16.13 -13.03
N ARG A 216 -9.13 -15.75 -13.82
CA ARG A 216 -9.18 -15.23 -15.21
C ARG A 216 -7.85 -14.63 -15.69
N ARG A 217 -6.83 -14.48 -14.83
CA ARG A 217 -5.57 -13.83 -15.18
C ARG A 217 -4.36 -14.70 -14.85
N ALA A 218 -3.44 -14.81 -15.82
CA ALA A 218 -2.09 -15.27 -15.60
C ALA A 218 -1.30 -14.19 -14.84
N PHE A 219 -1.36 -12.94 -15.30
CA PHE A 219 -0.78 -11.79 -14.59
C PHE A 219 -1.51 -10.47 -14.91
N CYS A 220 -1.28 -9.44 -14.09
CA CYS A 220 -1.78 -8.09 -14.31
C CYS A 220 -0.78 -7.04 -13.84
N VAL A 221 -0.35 -6.15 -14.74
CA VAL A 221 0.48 -4.98 -14.42
C VAL A 221 -0.42 -3.78 -14.10
N SER A 222 -0.19 -3.16 -12.96
CA SER A 222 -0.94 -1.99 -12.51
C SER A 222 -0.03 -0.82 -12.12
N VAL A 223 -0.45 0.39 -12.48
CA VAL A 223 0.21 1.66 -12.12
C VAL A 223 -0.85 2.61 -11.55
N GLY A 224 -0.52 3.36 -10.51
CA GLY A 224 -1.52 4.12 -9.76
C GLY A 224 -2.67 3.20 -9.30
N LYS A 225 -3.90 3.52 -9.70
CA LYS A 225 -5.13 2.73 -9.46
C LYS A 225 -5.64 2.06 -10.74
N MET A 226 -4.79 1.90 -11.76
CA MET A 226 -5.19 1.39 -13.07
C MET A 226 -4.40 0.15 -13.48
N GLU A 227 -5.14 -0.85 -13.98
CA GLU A 227 -4.58 -1.98 -14.71
C GLU A 227 -4.19 -1.53 -16.12
N VAL A 228 -2.90 -1.61 -16.46
CA VAL A 228 -2.37 -1.17 -17.75
C VAL A 228 -2.08 -2.32 -18.71
N LEU A 229 -1.83 -3.50 -18.18
CA LEU A 229 -1.73 -4.74 -18.93
C LEU A 229 -2.33 -5.88 -18.10
N ALA A 230 -3.24 -6.66 -18.66
CA ALA A 230 -3.72 -7.88 -18.02
C ALA A 230 -3.82 -9.00 -19.04
N VAL A 231 -3.36 -10.19 -18.66
CA VAL A 231 -3.32 -11.36 -19.55
C VAL A 231 -3.87 -12.59 -18.83
N GLY A 232 -4.71 -13.35 -19.51
CA GLY A 232 -5.29 -14.61 -19.08
C GLY A 232 -4.38 -15.81 -19.34
N PRO A 233 -4.60 -16.96 -18.67
CA PRO A 233 -3.83 -18.19 -18.92
C PRO A 233 -3.95 -18.70 -20.36
N ASP A 234 -5.03 -18.34 -21.06
CA ASP A 234 -5.26 -18.67 -22.47
C ASP A 234 -4.64 -17.66 -23.45
N GLY A 235 -3.97 -16.63 -22.95
CA GLY A 235 -3.33 -15.60 -23.76
C GLY A 235 -4.24 -14.45 -24.20
N ARG A 236 -5.53 -14.45 -23.84
CA ARG A 236 -6.39 -13.28 -24.05
C ARG A 236 -6.00 -12.19 -23.07
N GLY A 237 -6.02 -10.94 -23.49
CA GLY A 237 -5.60 -9.86 -22.61
C GLY A 237 -5.95 -8.48 -23.12
N PHE A 238 -5.46 -7.46 -22.42
CA PHE A 238 -5.56 -6.09 -22.90
C PHE A 238 -4.36 -5.24 -22.52
N ILE A 239 -4.13 -4.19 -23.31
CA ILE A 239 -3.21 -3.08 -23.00
C ILE A 239 -4.03 -1.78 -22.98
N VAL A 240 -3.77 -0.90 -22.03
CA VAL A 240 -4.36 0.46 -22.00
C VAL A 240 -3.35 1.46 -22.56
N VAL A 241 -3.82 2.36 -23.44
CA VAL A 241 -2.98 3.34 -24.14
C VAL A 241 -3.62 4.72 -24.16
N ARG A 242 -2.82 5.78 -24.39
CA ARG A 242 -3.34 7.10 -24.81
C ARG A 242 -4.06 6.96 -26.14
N LYS A 243 -5.37 7.27 -26.16
CA LYS A 243 -6.19 7.14 -27.37
C LYS A 243 -5.72 8.11 -28.45
N SER A 244 -5.46 9.36 -28.10
CA SER A 244 -5.01 10.41 -29.01
C SER A 244 -3.75 10.06 -29.80
N LEU A 245 -2.87 9.22 -29.24
CA LEU A 245 -1.59 8.84 -29.86
C LEU A 245 -1.70 7.64 -30.82
N VAL A 246 -2.73 6.81 -30.69
CA VAL A 246 -2.92 5.60 -31.54
C VAL A 246 -4.11 5.74 -32.49
N LEU A 247 -5.16 6.42 -32.02
CA LEU A 247 -6.48 6.51 -32.64
C LEU A 247 -6.99 7.97 -32.67
N PRO A 248 -6.21 8.94 -33.19
CA PRO A 248 -6.59 10.35 -33.21
C PRO A 248 -7.86 10.63 -34.03
N ASP A 249 -8.07 9.87 -35.11
CA ASP A 249 -9.19 10.05 -36.02
C ASP A 249 -9.71 8.70 -36.59
N GLN A 250 -10.75 8.77 -37.41
CA GLN A 250 -11.35 7.57 -38.02
C GLN A 250 -10.41 6.87 -39.01
N GLN A 251 -9.52 7.58 -39.68
CA GLN A 251 -8.58 7.01 -40.64
C GLN A 251 -7.51 6.20 -39.90
N ALA A 252 -6.94 6.75 -38.84
CA ALA A 252 -6.01 6.06 -37.95
C ALA A 252 -6.66 4.82 -37.32
N GLN A 253 -7.94 4.91 -36.91
CA GLN A 253 -8.67 3.76 -36.39
C GLN A 253 -8.85 2.64 -37.43
N ARG A 254 -9.16 2.98 -38.69
CA ARG A 254 -9.26 2.00 -39.78
C ARG A 254 -7.91 1.36 -40.08
N ALA A 255 -6.84 2.17 -40.14
CA ALA A 255 -5.48 1.69 -40.37
C ALA A 255 -5.01 0.77 -39.22
N PHE A 256 -5.31 1.12 -37.98
CA PHE A 256 -5.03 0.30 -36.80
C PHE A 256 -5.72 -1.06 -36.90
N ARG A 257 -7.03 -1.11 -37.20
CA ARG A 257 -7.78 -2.37 -37.36
C ARG A 257 -7.24 -3.24 -38.50
N LYS A 258 -6.69 -2.64 -39.55
CA LYS A 258 -6.05 -3.38 -40.65
C LYS A 258 -4.71 -4.00 -40.23
N ARG A 259 -3.94 -3.31 -39.39
CA ARG A 259 -2.66 -3.80 -38.85
C ARG A 259 -2.86 -4.85 -37.75
N HIS A 260 -3.89 -4.68 -36.93
CA HIS A 260 -4.19 -5.55 -35.78
C HIS A 260 -5.62 -6.13 -35.86
N PRO A 261 -5.89 -7.07 -36.79
CA PRO A 261 -7.24 -7.58 -37.04
C PRO A 261 -7.83 -8.38 -35.86
N GLY A 262 -7.00 -9.00 -35.01
CA GLY A 262 -7.39 -9.73 -33.80
C GLY A 262 -7.62 -8.84 -32.57
N VAL A 263 -7.52 -7.52 -32.70
CA VAL A 263 -7.59 -6.57 -31.58
C VAL A 263 -8.89 -5.78 -31.60
N GLN A 264 -9.63 -5.85 -30.49
CA GLN A 264 -10.82 -5.03 -30.26
C GLN A 264 -10.45 -3.74 -29.52
N VAL A 265 -11.03 -2.62 -29.94
CA VAL A 265 -10.79 -1.31 -29.34
C VAL A 265 -12.00 -0.90 -28.50
N ASP A 266 -11.79 -0.69 -27.21
CA ASP A 266 -12.78 -0.16 -26.27
C ASP A 266 -12.36 1.26 -25.83
N THR A 267 -13.18 2.25 -26.18
CA THR A 267 -12.98 3.68 -25.84
C THR A 267 -13.95 4.17 -24.76
N LYS A 268 -14.82 3.29 -24.24
CA LYS A 268 -15.74 3.62 -23.15
C LYS A 268 -15.14 3.35 -21.77
N THR A 269 -13.96 2.74 -21.74
CA THR A 269 -13.20 2.52 -20.52
C THR A 269 -12.74 3.86 -19.97
N LEU A 270 -13.14 4.19 -18.75
CA LEU A 270 -12.73 5.39 -18.03
C LEU A 270 -12.04 4.96 -16.75
N TYR A 271 -10.81 5.42 -16.54
CA TYR A 271 -10.15 5.38 -15.25
C TYR A 271 -9.99 6.84 -14.80
N GLU A 272 -10.27 7.11 -13.52
CA GLU A 272 -10.10 8.45 -12.95
C GLU A 272 -8.66 8.95 -13.10
N ASP A 273 -7.69 8.07 -12.81
CA ASP A 273 -6.25 8.38 -12.85
C ASP A 273 -5.73 8.75 -14.25
N SER A 274 -6.33 8.22 -15.32
CA SER A 274 -5.84 8.44 -16.67
C SER A 274 -6.51 9.61 -17.39
N GLY A 275 -7.69 10.04 -16.90
CA GLY A 275 -8.55 11.00 -17.60
C GLY A 275 -9.21 10.38 -18.85
N PRO A 276 -9.93 11.18 -19.64
CA PRO A 276 -10.76 10.66 -20.74
C PRO A 276 -9.95 10.22 -21.98
N ASP A 277 -8.66 10.58 -22.08
CA ASP A 277 -7.82 10.23 -23.23
C ASP A 277 -7.18 8.83 -23.09
N VAL A 278 -8.04 7.80 -23.09
CA VAL A 278 -7.62 6.39 -23.02
C VAL A 278 -8.40 5.50 -23.96
N ALA A 279 -7.74 4.43 -24.40
CA ALA A 279 -8.35 3.32 -25.09
C ALA A 279 -7.79 2.00 -24.53
N ARG A 280 -8.67 1.01 -24.39
CA ARG A 280 -8.29 -0.37 -24.04
C ARG A 280 -8.24 -1.20 -25.32
N LEU A 281 -7.09 -1.75 -25.63
CA LEU A 281 -6.82 -2.63 -26.77
C LEU A 281 -6.92 -4.08 -26.28
N ARG A 282 -8.01 -4.78 -26.59
CA ARG A 282 -8.24 -6.18 -26.19
C ARG A 282 -7.73 -7.13 -27.26
N ALA A 283 -6.73 -7.93 -26.91
CA ALA A 283 -6.14 -8.95 -27.75
C ALA A 283 -6.81 -10.32 -27.52
N THR A 284 -7.01 -11.09 -28.60
CA THR A 284 -7.66 -12.40 -28.53
C THR A 284 -6.69 -13.56 -28.36
N THR A 285 -5.40 -13.34 -28.61
CA THR A 285 -4.34 -14.34 -28.52
C THR A 285 -3.04 -13.72 -27.98
N ILE A 286 -2.08 -14.57 -27.60
CA ILE A 286 -0.72 -14.11 -27.25
C ILE A 286 -0.07 -13.39 -28.44
N GLY A 287 -0.23 -13.91 -29.66
CA GLY A 287 0.32 -13.29 -30.87
C GLY A 287 -0.26 -11.90 -31.14
N ASP A 288 -1.53 -11.67 -30.82
CA ASP A 288 -2.12 -10.32 -30.89
C ASP A 288 -1.48 -9.37 -29.86
N LEU A 289 -1.17 -9.85 -28.65
CA LEU A 289 -0.46 -9.06 -27.63
C LEU A 289 0.98 -8.75 -28.06
N GLU A 290 1.68 -9.73 -28.61
CA GLU A 290 3.03 -9.54 -29.16
C GLU A 290 3.02 -8.52 -30.31
N SER A 291 2.07 -8.65 -31.25
CA SER A 291 1.87 -7.68 -32.34
C SER A 291 1.63 -6.25 -31.83
N LEU A 292 0.81 -6.09 -30.78
CA LEU A 292 0.60 -4.79 -30.14
C LEU A 292 1.88 -4.26 -29.48
N LEU A 293 2.65 -5.12 -28.81
CA LEU A 293 3.90 -4.75 -28.15
C LEU A 293 5.05 -4.54 -29.14
N ASP A 294 4.94 -4.97 -30.39
CA ASP A 294 5.90 -4.68 -31.46
C ASP A 294 5.56 -3.38 -32.22
N ASP A 295 4.33 -2.86 -32.11
CA ASP A 295 3.90 -1.62 -32.75
C ASP A 295 4.45 -0.38 -32.02
N PRO A 296 5.36 0.42 -32.64
CA PRO A 296 5.96 1.58 -31.99
C PRO A 296 4.93 2.64 -31.57
N ALA A 297 3.80 2.75 -32.28
CA ALA A 297 2.75 3.70 -31.91
C ALA A 297 2.03 3.26 -30.62
N VAL A 298 1.82 1.96 -30.45
CA VAL A 298 1.22 1.39 -29.24
C VAL A 298 2.19 1.51 -28.06
N GLN A 299 3.46 1.17 -28.25
CA GLN A 299 4.50 1.34 -27.23
C GLN A 299 4.56 2.80 -26.74
N ARG A 300 4.68 3.77 -27.65
CA ARG A 300 4.74 5.20 -27.29
C ARG A 300 3.49 5.64 -26.52
N ALA A 301 2.32 5.18 -26.94
CA ALA A 301 1.06 5.56 -26.32
C ALA A 301 0.84 4.91 -24.94
N ALA A 302 1.29 3.66 -24.75
CA ALA A 302 1.30 2.97 -23.46
C ALA A 302 2.34 3.60 -22.52
N ALA A 303 3.57 3.81 -23.00
CA ALA A 303 4.67 4.43 -22.25
C ALA A 303 4.29 5.82 -21.74
N ARG A 304 3.70 6.67 -22.60
CA ARG A 304 3.23 7.99 -22.19
C ARG A 304 2.14 7.91 -21.12
N LEU A 305 1.17 7.02 -21.29
CA LEU A 305 0.11 6.82 -20.29
C LEU A 305 0.70 6.39 -18.93
N VAL A 306 1.58 5.39 -18.95
CA VAL A 306 2.19 4.85 -17.74
C VAL A 306 3.02 5.91 -17.03
N LEU A 307 3.85 6.66 -17.75
CA LEU A 307 4.64 7.76 -17.18
C LEU A 307 3.74 8.84 -16.56
N ASP A 308 2.69 9.28 -17.27
CA ASP A 308 1.76 10.28 -16.76
C ASP A 308 1.06 9.82 -15.47
N VAL A 309 0.71 8.53 -15.35
CA VAL A 309 0.08 7.98 -14.14
C VAL A 309 1.10 7.84 -13.01
N MET A 310 2.29 7.33 -13.30
CA MET A 310 3.38 7.19 -12.30
C MET A 310 3.84 8.53 -11.73
N ARG A 311 3.69 9.63 -12.48
CA ARG A 311 3.96 11.00 -12.01
C ARG A 311 2.94 11.50 -10.98
N LYS A 312 1.73 10.91 -10.91
CA LYS A 312 0.66 11.38 -10.02
C LYS A 312 0.77 10.82 -8.62
N HIS A 313 0.97 9.52 -8.50
CA HIS A 313 1.14 8.82 -7.23
C HIS A 313 1.67 7.39 -7.44
N PRO A 314 2.18 6.73 -6.39
CA PRO A 314 2.53 5.32 -6.42
C PRO A 314 1.33 4.41 -6.74
N SER A 315 1.63 3.15 -7.01
CA SER A 315 0.63 2.11 -7.25
C SER A 315 0.01 1.63 -5.95
N VAL A 316 -1.32 1.69 -5.85
CA VAL A 316 -2.05 1.28 -4.63
C VAL A 316 -2.19 -0.25 -4.49
N TYR A 317 -1.79 -0.99 -5.52
CA TYR A 317 -1.85 -2.45 -5.57
C TYR A 317 -0.51 -3.11 -5.20
N SER A 318 0.44 -2.35 -4.64
CA SER A 318 1.80 -2.80 -4.32
C SER A 318 1.79 -4.06 -3.45
N ARG A 319 0.81 -4.17 -2.55
CA ARG A 319 0.56 -5.38 -1.75
C ARG A 319 0.43 -6.67 -2.57
N TYR A 320 0.02 -6.60 -3.84
CA TYR A 320 -0.23 -7.72 -4.77
C TYR A 320 0.96 -8.06 -5.68
N HIS A 321 2.10 -7.41 -5.50
CA HIS A 321 3.26 -7.54 -6.38
C HIS A 321 3.93 -8.92 -6.27
N CYS A 322 3.90 -9.71 -7.33
CA CYS A 322 4.58 -11.00 -7.45
C CYS A 322 6.01 -10.83 -7.95
N THR A 323 6.93 -10.94 -7.01
CA THR A 323 8.37 -10.71 -7.20
C THR A 323 9.02 -11.79 -8.06
N GLN A 324 8.50 -13.02 -7.96
CA GLN A 324 8.98 -14.16 -8.72
C GLN A 324 8.71 -14.03 -10.22
N LEU A 325 7.62 -13.36 -10.61
CA LEU A 325 7.37 -13.05 -12.03
C LEU A 325 8.37 -12.01 -12.55
N VAL A 326 8.77 -11.06 -11.71
CA VAL A 326 9.82 -10.08 -12.06
C VAL A 326 11.17 -10.77 -12.19
N GLU A 327 11.49 -11.72 -11.31
CA GLU A 327 12.69 -12.58 -11.42
C GLU A 327 12.66 -13.44 -12.67
N ASP A 328 11.50 -14.01 -13.05
CA ASP A 328 11.35 -14.77 -14.29
C ASP A 328 11.56 -13.86 -15.53
N VAL A 329 11.14 -12.59 -15.46
CA VAL A 329 11.39 -11.58 -16.49
C VAL A 329 12.87 -11.18 -16.53
N TYR A 330 13.53 -11.04 -15.38
CA TYR A 330 14.90 -10.56 -15.24
C TYR A 330 15.84 -11.65 -14.73
N SER A 331 15.80 -12.84 -15.31
CA SER A 331 16.52 -14.02 -14.80
C SER A 331 18.06 -13.87 -14.76
N GLY A 332 18.62 -12.86 -15.42
CA GLY A 332 20.04 -12.49 -15.35
C GLY A 332 20.41 -11.52 -14.20
N TYR A 333 19.42 -11.02 -13.46
CA TYR A 333 19.61 -10.10 -12.34
C TYR A 333 19.26 -10.81 -11.04
N GLN A 334 20.17 -10.74 -10.07
CA GLN A 334 19.90 -11.28 -8.74
C GLN A 334 19.31 -10.22 -7.84
N ARG A 335 18.41 -10.67 -6.97
CA ARG A 335 17.87 -9.86 -5.89
C ARG A 335 18.84 -9.91 -4.71
N PRO A 336 19.31 -8.78 -4.18
CA PRO A 336 20.16 -8.77 -3.00
C PRO A 336 19.36 -9.20 -1.76
N GLU A 337 20.01 -9.88 -0.82
CA GLU A 337 19.45 -10.13 0.50
C GLU A 337 19.12 -8.79 1.18
N ALA A 338 17.96 -8.71 1.84
CA ALA A 338 17.66 -7.53 2.66
C ALA A 338 18.70 -7.43 3.78
N GLU A 339 19.35 -6.27 3.90
CA GLU A 339 20.17 -5.97 5.06
C GLU A 339 19.29 -6.13 6.31
N ALA A 340 19.68 -7.06 7.19
CA ALA A 340 18.98 -7.30 8.44
C ALA A 340 18.80 -5.96 9.18
N PRO A 341 17.58 -5.62 9.65
CA PRO A 341 17.41 -4.47 10.51
C PRO A 341 18.38 -4.58 11.68
N LEU A 342 19.09 -3.49 12.00
CA LEU A 342 19.89 -3.38 13.22
C LEU A 342 19.06 -3.90 14.41
N ASP A 343 19.58 -4.96 15.03
CA ASP A 343 19.13 -5.72 16.21
C ASP A 343 17.60 -5.81 16.48
N THR A 344 17.03 -6.97 16.12
CA THR A 344 15.64 -7.38 16.37
C THR A 344 15.26 -7.43 17.86
N ALA A 345 16.23 -7.43 18.79
CA ALA A 345 15.95 -7.36 20.22
C ALA A 345 15.59 -5.94 20.70
N GLU A 346 16.25 -4.91 20.16
CA GLU A 346 15.94 -3.50 20.49
C GLU A 346 14.59 -3.07 19.91
N ALA A 347 14.26 -3.53 18.69
CA ALA A 347 12.96 -3.24 18.07
C ALA A 347 11.79 -3.86 18.87
N LYS A 348 11.94 -5.09 19.38
CA LYS A 348 10.93 -5.74 20.24
C LYS A 348 10.77 -5.02 21.57
N LYS A 349 11.87 -4.60 22.20
CA LYS A 349 11.85 -3.88 23.48
C LYS A 349 11.15 -2.52 23.37
N LEU A 350 11.39 -1.80 22.26
CA LEU A 350 10.81 -0.47 22.01
C LEU A 350 9.29 -0.54 21.77
N VAL A 351 8.81 -1.58 21.09
CA VAL A 351 7.37 -1.82 20.87
C VAL A 351 6.66 -2.12 22.20
N THR A 352 7.27 -2.90 23.09
CA THR A 352 6.74 -3.16 24.43
C THR A 352 6.69 -1.88 25.27
N GLU A 353 7.75 -1.06 25.26
CA GLU A 353 7.82 0.19 26.02
C GLU A 353 6.78 1.23 25.53
N LEU A 354 6.58 1.36 24.22
CA LEU A 354 5.58 2.26 23.63
C LEU A 354 4.12 1.81 23.91
N ALA A 355 3.89 0.49 24.00
CA ALA A 355 2.58 -0.08 24.33
C ALA A 355 2.20 0.10 25.81
N ASP A 356 3.18 0.25 26.70
CA ASP A 356 2.98 0.55 28.12
C ASP A 356 2.83 2.07 28.36
N GLU A 357 3.54 2.91 27.60
CA GLU A 357 3.37 4.38 27.64
C GLU A 357 1.98 4.81 27.10
N ALA A 358 1.48 4.18 26.03
CA ALA A 358 0.15 4.48 25.48
C ALA A 358 -1.01 4.19 26.46
N ARG A 359 -0.85 3.20 27.34
CA ARG A 359 -1.86 2.86 28.37
C ARG A 359 -1.93 3.84 29.53
N THR A 360 -0.94 4.72 29.68
CA THR A 360 -0.88 5.67 30.80
C THR A 360 -1.40 7.08 30.46
N LEU A 361 -1.77 7.33 29.19
CA LEU A 361 -2.13 8.69 28.72
C LEU A 361 -3.62 8.90 28.39
N GLU A 362 -4.46 7.87 28.46
CA GLU A 362 -5.91 8.02 28.22
C GLU A 362 -6.67 8.28 29.53
N GLY A 363 -6.70 9.55 29.92
CA GLY A 363 -7.59 10.10 30.93
C GLY A 363 -7.96 11.54 30.58
N GLU A 364 -9.27 11.77 30.44
CA GLU A 364 -10.01 13.07 30.39
C GLU A 364 -10.55 13.54 29.01
N ASN A 365 -11.83 13.92 29.05
CA ASN A 365 -12.82 14.10 27.97
C ASN A 365 -12.74 15.44 27.20
N GLY A 366 -13.49 15.54 26.09
CA GLY A 366 -14.10 16.79 25.64
C GLY A 366 -14.62 16.81 24.19
N ASP A 367 -15.95 16.81 24.04
CA ASP A 367 -16.73 16.91 22.80
C ASP A 367 -16.55 18.26 22.05
N ASP A 368 -16.70 18.24 20.70
CA ASP A 368 -17.53 19.20 19.94
C ASP A 368 -17.61 18.84 18.44
N GLU A 369 -18.84 18.84 17.89
CA GLU A 369 -19.21 18.62 16.49
C GLU A 369 -19.06 19.90 15.64
N VAL A 370 -18.57 19.78 14.40
CA VAL A 370 -18.93 20.67 13.26
C VAL A 370 -18.88 19.89 11.93
N GLU A 371 -19.95 19.99 11.12
CA GLU A 371 -20.12 19.35 9.81
C GLU A 371 -19.33 20.00 8.64
N ALA A 372 -18.72 19.12 7.82
CA ALA A 372 -18.43 19.09 6.36
C ALA A 372 -17.93 20.35 5.59
N PRO A 373 -16.94 20.17 4.70
CA PRO A 373 -17.27 19.72 3.34
C PRO A 373 -16.41 18.55 2.82
N GLN A 374 -16.97 17.88 1.82
CA GLN A 374 -16.46 16.72 1.09
C GLN A 374 -15.02 16.90 0.59
N ASN A 375 -14.04 16.44 1.37
CA ASN A 375 -12.66 16.27 0.91
C ASN A 375 -12.37 14.79 0.68
N ILE A 376 -12.00 14.48 -0.56
CA ILE A 376 -11.55 13.16 -1.01
C ILE A 376 -10.35 12.77 -0.17
N ALA A 377 -10.56 11.86 0.78
CA ALA A 377 -9.50 11.30 1.61
C ALA A 377 -8.46 10.61 0.71
N MET A 378 -7.23 11.14 0.73
CA MET A 378 -6.04 10.57 0.13
C MET A 378 -5.90 9.11 0.60
N GLN A 379 -5.99 8.15 -0.32
CA GLN A 379 -5.94 6.72 -0.01
C GLN A 379 -4.46 6.28 0.15
N PRO A 380 -4.08 5.58 1.23
CA PRO A 380 -2.73 5.06 1.41
C PRO A 380 -2.32 4.05 0.33
N ASP A 381 -1.05 4.08 -0.09
CA ASP A 381 -0.47 3.22 -1.14
C ASP A 381 -0.37 1.73 -0.77
N ASP A 382 -0.58 1.39 0.49
CA ASP A 382 -1.00 0.05 0.92
C ASP A 382 -2.31 0.24 1.68
N ILE A 383 -3.42 -0.23 1.10
CA ILE A 383 -4.69 -0.31 1.81
C ILE A 383 -4.50 -1.33 2.94
N PRO A 384 -4.52 -0.91 4.22
CA PRO A 384 -4.47 -1.87 5.33
C PRO A 384 -5.71 -2.74 5.23
N LEU A 385 -5.52 -4.07 5.20
CA LEU A 385 -6.66 -4.98 5.27
C LEU A 385 -6.95 -5.32 6.72
N PHE A 386 -8.25 -5.42 6.99
CA PHE A 386 -8.81 -5.86 8.25
C PHE A 386 -9.44 -7.22 8.02
N TRP A 387 -9.01 -8.20 8.81
CA TRP A 387 -9.37 -9.60 8.59
C TRP A 387 -10.49 -10.02 9.52
N PHE A 388 -11.62 -10.39 8.96
CA PHE A 388 -12.73 -10.96 9.71
C PHE A 388 -12.76 -12.47 9.49
N VAL A 389 -12.48 -13.23 10.55
CA VAL A 389 -12.29 -14.67 10.50
C VAL A 389 -13.30 -15.40 11.38
N ASN A 390 -13.71 -16.60 10.99
CA ASN A 390 -14.61 -17.38 11.83
C ASN A 390 -13.84 -18.18 12.89
N ALA A 391 -14.54 -18.53 13.97
CA ALA A 391 -14.19 -19.70 14.77
C ALA A 391 -14.69 -21.00 14.09
N GLY A 392 -14.22 -22.14 14.58
CA GLY A 392 -14.72 -23.45 14.17
C GLY A 392 -16.25 -23.59 14.34
N PRO A 393 -16.87 -24.56 13.67
CA PRO A 393 -18.29 -24.88 13.85
C PRO A 393 -18.62 -25.09 15.34
N LYS A 394 -19.87 -24.83 15.73
CA LYS A 394 -20.30 -24.91 17.14
C LYS A 394 -20.09 -26.31 17.72
N GLU A 395 -20.17 -27.33 16.87
CA GLU A 395 -20.02 -28.74 17.19
C GLU A 395 -18.54 -29.18 17.26
N SER A 396 -17.61 -28.33 16.83
CA SER A 396 -16.17 -28.61 16.85
C SER A 396 -15.59 -28.39 18.25
N THR A 397 -14.71 -29.29 18.68
CA THR A 397 -13.87 -29.13 19.87
C THR A 397 -12.51 -28.51 19.57
N ARG A 398 -12.25 -28.15 18.31
CA ARG A 398 -11.01 -27.51 17.81
C ARG A 398 -11.34 -26.20 17.12
N ASN A 399 -10.34 -25.32 17.00
CA ASN A 399 -10.44 -23.98 16.42
C ASN A 399 -11.44 -23.09 17.18
N THR A 400 -11.43 -23.21 18.51
CA THR A 400 -12.28 -22.45 19.41
C THR A 400 -11.61 -21.16 19.86
N ILE A 401 -12.40 -20.23 20.43
CA ILE A 401 -11.87 -19.00 21.04
C ILE A 401 -10.83 -19.31 22.13
N ALA A 402 -11.03 -20.39 22.89
CA ALA A 402 -10.09 -20.81 23.92
C ALA A 402 -8.77 -21.29 23.31
N ASP A 403 -8.82 -22.09 22.25
CA ASP A 403 -7.63 -22.56 21.54
C ASP A 403 -6.81 -21.36 21.01
N PHE A 404 -7.50 -20.38 20.42
CA PHE A 404 -6.84 -19.22 19.82
C PHE A 404 -6.09 -18.36 20.84
N ARG A 405 -6.72 -18.12 22.00
CA ARG A 405 -6.09 -17.39 23.11
C ARG A 405 -4.95 -18.18 23.75
N GLN A 406 -5.09 -19.50 23.86
CA GLN A 406 -4.05 -20.33 24.48
C GLN A 406 -2.78 -20.40 23.61
N ALA A 407 -2.93 -20.40 22.28
CA ALA A 407 -1.84 -20.56 21.34
C ALA A 407 -1.28 -19.24 20.77
N ASP A 408 -1.88 -18.09 21.13
CA ASP A 408 -1.66 -16.78 20.52
C ASP A 408 -1.67 -16.87 18.98
N GLU A 409 -2.66 -17.59 18.46
CA GLU A 409 -2.73 -18.01 17.06
C GLU A 409 -4.19 -18.11 16.63
N TRP A 410 -4.51 -17.58 15.46
CA TRP A 410 -5.74 -17.98 14.77
C TRP A 410 -5.41 -19.13 13.82
N ARG A 411 -6.21 -20.19 13.85
CA ARG A 411 -6.05 -21.38 13.01
C ARG A 411 -7.39 -21.94 12.55
N MET A 412 -7.42 -22.52 11.36
CA MET A 412 -8.51 -23.34 10.87
C MET A 412 -8.01 -24.66 10.27
N ASP A 413 -8.91 -25.61 10.05
CA ASP A 413 -8.58 -26.80 9.26
C ASP A 413 -8.30 -26.39 7.79
N PRO A 414 -7.45 -27.13 7.04
CA PRO A 414 -7.18 -26.84 5.63
C PRO A 414 -8.44 -26.80 4.76
N ASP A 415 -8.55 -25.80 3.89
CA ASP A 415 -9.65 -25.61 2.94
C ASP A 415 -9.21 -24.66 1.82
N GLU A 416 -9.22 -25.16 0.59
CA GLU A 416 -8.79 -24.44 -0.61
C GLU A 416 -9.50 -23.08 -0.79
N ARG A 417 -10.70 -22.90 -0.23
CA ARG A 417 -11.50 -21.65 -0.36
C ARG A 417 -10.89 -20.46 0.37
N TYR A 418 -10.06 -20.68 1.38
CA TYR A 418 -9.47 -19.59 2.17
C TYR A 418 -7.97 -19.70 2.39
N GLU A 419 -7.32 -20.80 2.03
CA GLU A 419 -5.87 -20.96 2.19
C GLU A 419 -5.06 -19.80 1.62
N THR A 420 -5.40 -19.37 0.41
CA THR A 420 -4.71 -18.23 -0.22
C THR A 420 -4.98 -16.90 0.52
N LYS A 421 -6.16 -16.73 1.15
CA LYS A 421 -6.46 -15.53 1.96
C LYS A 421 -5.65 -15.50 3.24
N VAL A 422 -5.43 -16.66 3.86
CA VAL A 422 -4.62 -16.75 5.08
C VAL A 422 -3.16 -16.46 4.76
N MET A 423 -2.64 -16.96 3.63
CA MET A 423 -1.29 -16.60 3.15
C MET A 423 -1.14 -15.10 2.86
N ASP A 424 -2.24 -14.38 2.59
CA ASP A 424 -2.22 -12.95 2.30
C ASP A 424 -2.16 -12.04 3.54
N MET A 425 -2.39 -12.59 4.74
CA MET A 425 -2.36 -11.87 6.00
C MET A 425 -0.94 -11.42 6.36
N LEU A 426 -0.79 -10.17 6.81
CA LEU A 426 0.53 -9.59 7.13
C LEU A 426 0.66 -9.20 8.61
N PRO A 427 1.88 -9.32 9.19
CA PRO A 427 2.18 -8.72 10.47
C PRO A 427 1.86 -7.22 10.54
N GLY A 428 1.16 -6.82 11.59
CA GLY A 428 0.63 -5.47 11.80
C GLY A 428 -0.78 -5.22 11.26
N GLU A 429 -1.36 -6.14 10.48
CA GLU A 429 -2.78 -6.07 10.09
C GLU A 429 -3.68 -6.50 11.26
N ARG A 430 -4.89 -5.92 11.33
CA ARG A 430 -5.86 -6.24 12.39
C ARG A 430 -6.70 -7.45 12.00
N ILE A 431 -6.99 -8.29 12.99
CA ILE A 431 -7.81 -9.49 12.84
C ILE A 431 -8.93 -9.50 13.87
N ALA A 432 -10.13 -9.91 13.48
CA ALA A 432 -11.29 -10.07 14.33
C ALA A 432 -11.90 -11.46 14.14
N VAL A 433 -12.01 -12.22 15.24
CA VAL A 433 -12.74 -13.48 15.24
C VAL A 433 -14.22 -13.19 15.44
N ARG A 434 -15.05 -13.71 14.56
CA ARG A 434 -16.48 -13.44 14.49
C ARG A 434 -17.33 -14.71 14.51
N LYS A 435 -18.59 -14.53 14.86
CA LYS A 435 -19.63 -15.55 14.72
C LYS A 435 -20.87 -14.95 14.05
N ARG A 436 -21.26 -15.52 12.92
CA ARG A 436 -22.44 -15.09 12.18
C ARG A 436 -23.66 -15.95 12.50
N TYR A 437 -24.84 -15.34 12.48
CA TYR A 437 -26.12 -16.01 12.57
C TYR A 437 -27.22 -15.13 11.99
N ASN A 438 -28.42 -15.70 11.83
CA ASN A 438 -29.62 -14.94 11.47
C ASN A 438 -30.63 -15.09 12.60
N THR A 439 -31.23 -14.00 13.07
CA THR A 439 -32.22 -14.03 14.16
C THR A 439 -33.46 -13.19 13.82
N LYS A 440 -34.53 -13.41 14.60
CA LYS A 440 -35.73 -12.55 14.70
C LYS A 440 -35.88 -11.92 16.09
N THR A 441 -35.02 -12.30 17.04
CA THR A 441 -35.10 -11.90 18.45
C THR A 441 -33.97 -10.93 18.80
N ASN A 442 -34.21 -10.04 19.76
CA ASN A 442 -33.24 -9.06 20.27
C ASN A 442 -32.62 -8.18 19.17
N ILE A 443 -33.45 -7.76 18.21
CA ILE A 443 -33.06 -6.84 17.13
C ILE A 443 -33.45 -5.43 17.55
N PRO A 444 -32.54 -4.44 17.51
CA PRO A 444 -32.78 -3.08 18.00
C PRO A 444 -33.54 -2.18 17.00
N PHE A 445 -34.29 -2.76 16.05
CA PHE A 445 -35.06 -2.03 15.04
C PHE A 445 -36.24 -2.86 14.50
N ASP A 446 -37.21 -2.19 13.86
CA ASP A 446 -38.33 -2.88 13.21
C ASP A 446 -37.83 -3.70 12.00
N HIS A 447 -38.03 -5.01 12.09
CA HIS A 447 -37.58 -5.96 11.09
C HIS A 447 -38.74 -6.58 10.31
N ARG A 448 -40.00 -6.18 10.55
CA ARG A 448 -41.19 -6.59 9.77
C ARG A 448 -41.30 -8.11 9.56
N ASP A 449 -40.99 -8.87 10.61
CA ASP A 449 -40.93 -10.34 10.62
C ASP A 449 -39.88 -10.98 9.66
N HIS A 450 -39.00 -10.18 9.05
CA HIS A 450 -37.86 -10.68 8.28
C HIS A 450 -36.70 -11.06 9.20
N ARG A 451 -36.00 -12.17 8.89
CA ARG A 451 -34.75 -12.53 9.58
C ARG A 451 -33.67 -11.48 9.30
N VAL A 452 -32.96 -11.06 10.35
CA VAL A 452 -31.82 -10.13 10.27
C VAL A 452 -30.52 -10.90 10.40
N SER A 453 -29.57 -10.59 9.53
CA SER A 453 -28.22 -11.15 9.62
C SER A 453 -27.39 -10.41 10.66
N CYS A 454 -26.73 -11.16 11.51
CA CYS A 454 -25.99 -10.67 12.67
C CYS A 454 -24.60 -11.29 12.71
N MET A 455 -23.66 -10.56 13.29
CA MET A 455 -22.26 -10.96 13.44
C MET A 455 -21.73 -10.48 14.78
N ASP A 456 -21.50 -11.41 15.71
CA ASP A 456 -20.84 -11.10 16.97
C ASP A 456 -19.33 -11.03 16.75
N ILE A 457 -18.69 -9.98 17.25
CA ILE A 457 -17.24 -9.87 17.36
C ILE A 457 -16.81 -10.49 18.70
N LEU A 458 -15.98 -11.53 18.64
CA LEU A 458 -15.60 -12.35 19.80
C LEU A 458 -14.18 -12.07 20.28
N LEU A 459 -13.26 -11.81 19.35
CA LEU A 459 -11.88 -11.43 19.61
C LEU A 459 -11.46 -10.38 18.60
N THR A 460 -10.56 -9.51 19.01
CA THR A 460 -9.78 -8.65 18.11
C THR A 460 -8.30 -8.79 18.47
N GLY A 461 -7.42 -8.51 17.53
CA GLY A 461 -5.99 -8.53 17.77
C GLY A 461 -5.20 -7.97 16.61
N THR A 462 -3.88 -8.07 16.73
CA THR A 462 -2.91 -7.69 15.71
C THR A 462 -2.12 -8.91 15.29
N ILE A 463 -2.05 -9.18 13.99
CA ILE A 463 -1.24 -10.28 13.46
C ILE A 463 0.23 -9.95 13.72
N VAL A 464 0.98 -10.86 14.32
CA VAL A 464 2.41 -10.67 14.61
C VAL A 464 3.32 -11.49 13.71
N GLU A 465 2.82 -12.61 13.18
CA GLU A 465 3.57 -13.49 12.27
C GLU A 465 2.61 -14.27 11.36
N ASN A 466 3.04 -14.54 10.13
CA ASN A 466 2.37 -15.47 9.23
C ASN A 466 3.38 -16.53 8.76
N PRO A 467 3.25 -17.80 9.18
CA PRO A 467 4.18 -18.86 8.78
C PRO A 467 4.04 -19.27 7.31
N GLY A 468 2.99 -18.82 6.61
CA GLY A 468 2.75 -19.15 5.21
C GLY A 468 2.19 -20.55 4.97
N ASP A 469 1.68 -21.23 6.01
CA ASP A 469 1.08 -22.57 5.92
C ASP A 469 -0.33 -22.56 5.30
N GLY A 470 -0.91 -21.37 5.09
CA GLY A 470 -2.24 -21.17 4.53
C GLY A 470 -3.39 -21.48 5.49
N VAL A 471 -3.11 -21.81 6.75
CA VAL A 471 -4.15 -22.21 7.70
C VAL A 471 -4.03 -21.52 9.06
N SER A 472 -2.93 -20.80 9.30
CA SER A 472 -2.71 -20.08 10.57
C SER A 472 -1.98 -18.75 10.44
N VAL A 473 -2.15 -17.92 11.47
CA VAL A 473 -1.33 -16.73 11.75
C VAL A 473 -1.14 -16.58 13.26
N LYS A 474 0.02 -16.12 13.71
CA LYS A 474 0.24 -15.71 15.10
C LYS A 474 -0.37 -14.34 15.35
N VAL A 475 -1.05 -14.20 16.47
CA VAL A 475 -1.84 -13.02 16.80
C VAL A 475 -1.56 -12.61 18.23
N GLU A 476 -1.22 -11.34 18.41
CA GLU A 476 -1.31 -10.68 19.71
C GLU A 476 -2.76 -10.25 19.92
N TRP A 477 -3.46 -10.95 20.81
CA TRP A 477 -4.87 -10.71 21.07
C TRP A 477 -5.08 -9.48 21.96
N ASP A 478 -6.04 -8.65 21.61
CA ASP A 478 -6.45 -7.52 22.43
C ASP A 478 -7.08 -8.01 23.76
N PRO A 479 -7.11 -7.15 24.80
CA PRO A 479 -7.82 -7.44 26.04
C PRO A 479 -9.26 -7.89 25.78
N PRO A 480 -9.77 -8.89 26.53
CA PRO A 480 -11.13 -9.37 26.34
C PRO A 480 -12.17 -8.25 26.50
N THR A 481 -13.01 -8.08 25.48
CA THR A 481 -14.17 -7.18 25.50
C THR A 481 -15.46 -8.01 25.50
N ALA A 482 -16.55 -7.39 25.99
CA ALA A 482 -17.87 -8.02 25.87
C ALA A 482 -18.22 -8.17 24.37
N PRO A 483 -18.78 -9.31 23.93
CA PRO A 483 -19.15 -9.48 22.53
C PRO A 483 -20.10 -8.37 22.06
N ARG A 484 -19.74 -7.72 20.94
CA ARG A 484 -20.56 -6.69 20.30
C ARG A 484 -21.18 -7.26 19.03
N THR A 485 -22.47 -7.04 18.85
CA THR A 485 -23.23 -7.55 17.70
C THR A 485 -23.35 -6.49 16.62
N TRP A 486 -22.90 -6.82 15.41
CA TRP A 486 -23.11 -6.07 14.19
C TRP A 486 -24.31 -6.64 13.40
N TYR A 487 -25.19 -5.78 12.90
CA TYR A 487 -26.39 -6.17 12.14
C TYR A 487 -26.23 -5.81 10.65
N LEU A 488 -26.79 -6.62 9.74
CA LEU A 488 -26.69 -6.40 8.28
C LEU A 488 -25.24 -6.42 7.77
N PHE A 489 -25.04 -6.37 6.44
CA PHE A 489 -23.70 -6.42 5.80
C PHE A 489 -22.71 -7.46 6.39
N THR A 490 -23.17 -8.71 6.51
CA THR A 490 -22.36 -9.80 7.07
C THR A 490 -21.93 -10.79 5.98
N SER A 491 -20.65 -10.79 5.59
CA SER A 491 -20.12 -11.70 4.56
C SER A 491 -20.20 -13.17 4.96
N GLN A 492 -20.42 -14.08 3.99
CA GLN A 492 -20.47 -15.52 4.19
C GLN A 492 -19.10 -16.20 4.40
N ASP A 493 -18.02 -15.53 4.02
CA ASP A 493 -16.68 -16.11 3.94
C ASP A 493 -16.07 -16.45 5.30
N THR A 494 -15.34 -17.57 5.40
CA THR A 494 -14.60 -17.94 6.61
C THR A 494 -13.47 -16.97 6.92
N VAL A 495 -12.77 -16.52 5.88
CA VAL A 495 -11.72 -15.50 5.94
C VAL A 495 -12.15 -14.37 5.02
N TRP A 496 -12.43 -13.20 5.60
CA TRP A 496 -12.98 -12.06 4.89
C TRP A 496 -12.07 -10.83 5.02
N PRO A 497 -11.34 -10.46 3.96
CA PRO A 497 -10.57 -9.22 3.93
C PRO A 497 -11.48 -8.02 3.73
N LEU A 498 -11.25 -6.96 4.51
CA LEU A 498 -11.89 -5.67 4.34
C LEU A 498 -10.88 -4.54 4.16
N SER A 499 -11.16 -3.71 3.16
CA SER A 499 -10.45 -2.46 2.91
C SER A 499 -11.22 -1.29 3.51
N PRO A 500 -10.57 -0.32 4.19
CA PRO A 500 -11.23 0.89 4.67
C PRO A 500 -11.62 1.87 3.55
N VAL A 501 -11.29 1.58 2.29
CA VAL A 501 -11.60 2.46 1.14
C VAL A 501 -13.09 2.50 0.87
N HIS A 502 -13.79 1.38 1.01
CA HIS A 502 -15.22 1.34 0.75
C HIS A 502 -16.00 1.82 1.98
N PRO A 503 -16.93 2.78 1.86
CA PRO A 503 -17.65 3.36 3.01
C PRO A 503 -18.31 2.30 3.91
N TRP A 504 -18.99 1.31 3.30
CA TRP A 504 -19.61 0.20 4.03
C TRP A 504 -18.63 -0.64 4.85
N SER A 505 -17.44 -0.86 4.32
CA SER A 505 -16.38 -1.60 5.00
C SER A 505 -15.77 -0.76 6.13
N ARG A 506 -15.60 0.55 5.92
CA ARG A 506 -15.13 1.48 6.96
C ARG A 506 -16.04 1.47 8.19
N HIS A 507 -17.37 1.56 8.03
CA HIS A 507 -18.28 1.52 9.19
C HIS A 507 -18.11 0.26 10.05
N LEU A 508 -17.93 -0.90 9.42
CA LEU A 508 -17.72 -2.16 10.13
C LEU A 508 -16.33 -2.22 10.80
N ILE A 509 -15.29 -1.70 10.13
CA ILE A 509 -13.95 -1.58 10.69
C ILE A 509 -13.97 -0.69 11.93
N ASP A 510 -14.57 0.50 11.83
CA ASP A 510 -14.64 1.47 12.92
C ASP A 510 -15.43 0.91 14.11
N PHE A 511 -16.53 0.22 13.86
CA PHE A 511 -17.29 -0.46 14.92
C PHE A 511 -16.44 -1.51 15.65
N THR A 512 -15.65 -2.28 14.88
CA THR A 512 -14.92 -3.45 15.39
C THR A 512 -13.64 -3.08 16.11
N PHE A 513 -12.88 -2.11 15.59
CA PHE A 513 -11.51 -1.81 16.04
C PHE A 513 -11.35 -0.41 16.64
N HIS A 514 -12.34 0.47 16.49
CA HIS A 514 -12.28 1.88 16.92
C HIS A 514 -13.48 2.29 17.80
N ASP A 515 -14.15 1.30 18.39
CA ASP A 515 -15.30 1.45 19.30
C ASP A 515 -16.49 2.28 18.79
N ALA A 516 -16.59 2.49 17.47
CA ALA A 516 -17.69 3.27 16.90
C ALA A 516 -19.04 2.55 17.06
N ARG A 517 -20.12 3.32 17.12
CA ARG A 517 -21.49 2.77 17.10
C ARG A 517 -21.91 2.44 15.67
N GLN A 518 -22.73 1.40 15.52
CA GLN A 518 -23.33 1.11 14.23
C GLN A 518 -24.48 2.07 13.94
N ASP A 519 -24.44 2.74 12.78
CA ASP A 519 -25.53 3.57 12.27
C ASP A 519 -26.63 2.70 11.63
N LEU A 520 -27.55 2.22 12.46
CA LEU A 520 -28.63 1.33 12.02
C LEU A 520 -29.60 2.04 11.07
N ASP A 521 -29.82 3.34 11.21
CA ASP A 521 -30.74 4.09 10.36
C ASP A 521 -30.21 4.19 8.93
N TYR A 522 -28.91 4.46 8.78
CA TYR A 522 -28.24 4.36 7.49
C TYR A 522 -28.41 2.97 6.87
N TRP A 523 -28.01 1.90 7.57
CA TRP A 523 -28.00 0.54 7.01
C TRP A 523 -29.38 0.01 6.65
N ARG A 524 -30.41 0.32 7.45
CA ARG A 524 -31.79 -0.03 7.16
C ARG A 524 -32.31 0.62 5.90
N ASN A 525 -31.88 1.85 5.61
CA ASN A 525 -32.39 2.66 4.50
C ASN A 525 -31.56 2.59 3.20
N VAL A 526 -30.40 1.91 3.20
CA VAL A 526 -29.67 1.57 1.96
C VAL A 526 -30.54 0.72 1.04
N SER A 527 -30.46 0.97 -0.27
CA SER A 527 -31.35 0.42 -1.32
C SER A 527 -31.60 -1.09 -1.23
N TYR A 528 -30.60 -1.87 -0.85
CA TYR A 528 -30.70 -3.33 -0.72
C TYR A 528 -31.54 -3.80 0.49
N TRP A 529 -31.55 -3.06 1.59
CA TRP A 529 -32.25 -3.41 2.83
C TRP A 529 -33.55 -2.63 3.04
N ARG A 530 -33.69 -1.47 2.41
CA ARG A 530 -34.81 -0.54 2.60
C ARG A 530 -36.19 -1.20 2.53
N ALA A 531 -36.45 -2.04 1.54
CA ALA A 531 -37.76 -2.68 1.40
C ALA A 531 -38.14 -3.58 2.59
N ARG A 532 -37.13 -4.14 3.29
CA ARG A 532 -37.32 -5.07 4.42
C ARG A 532 -37.26 -4.37 5.78
N PHE A 533 -36.39 -3.39 5.93
CA PHE A 533 -36.00 -2.84 7.24
C PHE A 533 -36.03 -1.30 7.32
N GLY A 534 -36.16 -0.63 6.18
CA GLY A 534 -36.09 0.83 6.08
C GLY A 534 -37.32 1.52 6.63
N ASP A 535 -37.18 2.82 6.82
CA ASP A 535 -38.28 3.70 7.10
C ASP A 535 -39.03 3.99 5.78
N ASN A 536 -40.35 4.11 5.84
CA ASN A 536 -41.22 4.17 4.67
C ASN A 536 -40.80 5.28 3.69
#